data_AF-A0A2V8EGV1-F1
#
_entry.id   AF-A0A2V8EGV1-F1
#
_cell.length_a   1.000
_cell.length_b   1.000
_cell.length_c   1.000
_cell.angle_alpha   90.00
_cell.angle_beta   90.00
_cell.angle_gamma   90.00
#
_symmetry.space_group_name_H-M   'P 1'
#
loop_
_entity.id
_entity.type
_entity.pdbx_description
1 polymer ?
#
loop_
_entity_poly.entity_id
_entity_poly.type
_entity_poly.pdbx_seq_one_letter_code
_entity_poly.pdbx_strand_id
1 'polypeptide(L)'
;MHQSSFRNLFSLFCVPTVLIGLAVAMDAREPRSVHALQELVNSLKGQLGIDAIVSASIVPTNPLLVSVQPVDGGPATFQMAFEERFLTGLDEDDIKAIIAHELGHVWIYTHHPYLQTEGLANTVALRAVPRESLERIYSKLSERDGTKRDLALFIGP
;
A
#
# COMPACT_ATOMS: atom_id res chain seq x y z
N MET A 1 -14.77 -14.52 84.83
CA MET A 1 -16.24 -14.50 84.67
C MET A 1 -16.57 -13.41 83.65
N HIS A 2 -17.21 -13.78 82.53
CA HIS A 2 -17.82 -12.95 81.47
C HIS A 2 -16.91 -12.03 80.61
N GLN A 3 -16.69 -12.37 79.33
CA GLN A 3 -17.48 -12.02 78.12
C GLN A 3 -17.26 -10.54 77.71
N SER A 4 -16.42 -10.25 76.71
CA SER A 4 -16.63 -10.33 75.25
C SER A 4 -16.99 -8.96 74.66
N SER A 5 -16.16 -8.45 73.74
CA SER A 5 -16.66 -7.60 72.65
C SER A 5 -15.67 -7.60 71.48
N PHE A 6 -16.04 -8.33 70.44
CA PHE A 6 -15.52 -8.23 69.08
C PHE A 6 -15.84 -6.84 68.52
N ARG A 7 -14.92 -6.23 67.75
CA ARG A 7 -15.26 -5.36 66.60
C ARG A 7 -14.05 -5.02 65.73
N ASN A 8 -14.19 -5.40 64.45
CA ASN A 8 -13.79 -4.73 63.21
C ASN A 8 -12.29 -4.58 62.93
N LEU A 9 -11.68 -5.37 62.04
CA LEU A 9 -11.84 -5.39 60.58
C LEU A 9 -11.49 -4.03 59.95
N PHE A 10 -10.24 -3.86 59.48
CA PHE A 10 -9.91 -3.12 58.26
C PHE A 10 -8.52 -3.56 57.77
N SER A 11 -8.55 -4.47 56.79
CA SER A 11 -7.40 -4.88 55.98
C SER A 11 -7.03 -3.73 55.05
N LEU A 12 -5.90 -3.08 55.27
CA LEU A 12 -5.29 -2.16 54.32
C LEU A 12 -4.63 -2.97 53.20
N PHE A 13 -5.42 -3.33 52.18
CA PHE A 13 -4.88 -3.78 50.89
C PHE A 13 -4.31 -2.56 50.15
N CYS A 14 -2.98 -2.47 50.13
CA CYS A 14 -2.24 -1.56 49.27
C CYS A 14 -2.34 -2.10 47.84
N VAL A 15 -3.24 -1.55 47.02
CA VAL A 15 -3.33 -1.87 45.59
C VAL A 15 -2.28 -1.03 44.86
N PRO A 16 -1.26 -1.62 44.20
CA PRO A 16 -0.40 -0.85 43.33
C PRO A 16 -1.16 -0.54 42.04
N THR A 17 -1.48 0.73 41.84
CA THR A 17 -2.00 1.26 40.56
C THR A 17 -0.89 1.15 39.52
N VAL A 18 -0.89 0.08 38.73
CA VAL A 18 -0.03 -0.05 37.55
C VAL A 18 -0.59 0.85 36.45
N LEU A 19 0.03 2.01 36.26
CA LEU A 19 -0.16 2.84 35.07
C LEU A 19 0.50 2.13 33.88
N ILE A 20 -0.29 1.38 33.12
CA ILE A 20 0.12 0.91 31.79
C ILE A 20 0.05 2.12 30.86
N GLY A 21 1.18 2.78 30.67
CA GLY A 21 1.35 3.75 29.58
C GLY A 21 1.28 2.98 28.26
N LEU A 22 0.16 3.09 27.55
CA LEU A 22 0.05 2.62 26.18
C LEU A 22 0.94 3.55 25.32
N ALA A 23 2.18 3.14 25.09
CA ALA A 23 2.98 3.74 24.04
C ALA A 23 2.29 3.42 22.71
N VAL A 24 1.54 4.38 22.18
CA VAL A 24 1.23 4.39 20.75
C VAL A 24 2.57 4.57 20.06
N ALA A 25 3.14 3.48 19.56
CA ALA A 25 4.21 3.56 18.58
C ALA A 25 3.59 4.26 17.37
N MET A 26 3.81 5.57 17.26
CA MET A 26 3.76 6.23 15.97
C MET A 26 4.87 5.58 15.17
N ASP A 27 4.51 4.62 14.33
CA ASP A 27 5.41 4.02 13.34
C ASP A 27 5.83 5.15 12.40
N ALA A 28 6.92 5.83 12.75
CA ALA A 28 7.56 6.80 11.89
C ALA A 28 8.17 5.99 10.74
N ARG A 29 7.36 5.70 9.71
CA ARG A 29 7.84 5.05 8.51
C ARG A 29 8.97 5.89 7.93
N GLU A 30 10.15 5.30 7.86
CA GLU A 30 11.29 5.90 7.16
C GLU A 30 10.86 6.34 5.75
N PRO A 31 11.23 7.55 5.32
CA PRO A 31 10.92 8.02 3.98
C PRO A 31 11.41 7.01 2.94
N ARG A 32 10.49 6.60 2.06
CA ARG A 32 10.77 5.58 1.05
C ARG A 32 11.75 6.16 0.03
N SER A 33 12.86 5.46 -0.22
CA SER A 33 13.85 5.88 -1.20
C SER A 33 13.47 5.42 -2.61
N VAL A 34 13.88 6.20 -3.62
CA VAL A 34 13.73 5.82 -5.03
C VAL A 34 14.40 4.46 -5.32
N HIS A 35 15.54 4.18 -4.68
CA HIS A 35 16.23 2.90 -4.81
C HIS A 35 15.36 1.73 -4.34
N ALA A 36 14.72 1.84 -3.18
CA ALA A 36 13.85 0.78 -2.66
C ALA A 36 12.64 0.54 -3.58
N LEU A 37 12.05 1.60 -4.13
CA LEU A 37 10.99 1.49 -5.13
C LEU A 37 11.48 0.80 -6.40
N GLN A 38 12.65 1.18 -6.90
CA GLN A 38 13.22 0.61 -8.11
C GLN A 38 13.50 -0.89 -7.97
N GLU A 39 14.02 -1.34 -6.82
CA GLU A 39 14.23 -2.76 -6.54
C GLU A 39 12.90 -3.54 -6.57
N LEU A 40 11.85 -2.97 -5.99
CA LEU A 40 10.54 -3.59 -6.00
C LEU A 40 9.91 -3.62 -7.40
N VAL A 41 10.06 -2.54 -8.18
CA VAL A 41 9.67 -2.51 -9.60
C VAL A 41 10.40 -3.62 -10.35
N ASN A 42 11.72 -3.74 -10.20
CA ASN A 42 12.52 -4.75 -10.88
C ASN A 42 12.09 -6.18 -10.52
N SER A 43 11.83 -6.43 -9.23
CA SER A 43 11.38 -7.73 -8.74
C SER A 43 10.03 -8.14 -9.34
N LEU A 44 9.02 -7.26 -9.23
CA LEU A 44 7.67 -7.54 -9.76
C LEU A 44 7.66 -7.62 -11.29
N LYS A 45 8.48 -6.80 -11.95
CA LYS A 45 8.65 -6.84 -13.40
C LYS A 45 9.20 -8.19 -13.87
N GLY A 46 10.19 -8.73 -13.16
CA GLY A 46 10.73 -10.07 -13.40
C GLY A 46 9.67 -11.17 -13.21
N GLN A 47 8.85 -11.06 -12.16
CA GLN A 47 7.74 -12.00 -11.92
C GLN A 47 6.66 -11.95 -13.02
N LEU A 48 6.38 -10.76 -13.55
CA LEU A 48 5.36 -10.55 -14.60
C LEU A 48 5.89 -10.80 -16.03
N GLY A 49 7.18 -11.11 -16.20
CA GLY A 49 7.79 -11.35 -17.51
C GLY A 49 7.81 -10.11 -18.40
N ILE A 50 8.10 -8.94 -17.85
CA ILE A 50 8.17 -7.68 -18.58
C ILE A 50 9.64 -7.33 -18.86
N ASP A 51 10.04 -7.36 -20.13
CA ASP A 51 11.43 -7.05 -20.52
C ASP A 51 11.71 -5.54 -20.65
N ALA A 52 10.65 -4.72 -20.70
CA ALA A 52 10.74 -3.27 -20.81
C ALA A 52 11.57 -2.63 -19.68
N ILE A 53 12.24 -1.51 -19.99
CA ILE A 53 12.89 -0.71 -18.96
C ILE A 53 11.82 0.10 -18.25
N VAL A 54 11.74 0.01 -16.93
CA VAL A 54 10.80 0.76 -16.10
C VAL A 54 11.56 1.42 -14.97
N SER A 55 11.62 2.74 -14.98
CA SER A 55 12.31 3.54 -13.97
C SER A 55 11.30 4.09 -12.96
N ALA A 56 11.59 4.00 -11.67
CA ALA A 56 10.80 4.61 -10.61
C ALA A 56 11.29 6.05 -10.31
N SER A 57 10.37 6.95 -9.99
CA SER A 57 10.68 8.29 -9.49
C SER A 57 9.66 8.72 -8.44
N ILE A 58 10.09 9.59 -7.53
CA ILE A 58 9.20 10.26 -6.58
C ILE A 58 9.09 11.72 -7.02
N VAL A 59 7.87 12.22 -7.16
CA VAL A 59 7.56 13.58 -7.60
C VAL A 59 6.74 14.31 -6.52
N PRO A 60 6.91 15.64 -6.37
CA PRO A 60 6.16 16.40 -5.36
C PRO A 60 4.64 16.36 -5.54
N THR A 61 4.19 16.29 -6.81
CA THR A 61 2.77 16.25 -7.18
C THR A 61 2.55 15.36 -8.39
N ASN A 62 1.60 14.43 -8.32
CA ASN A 62 1.09 13.66 -9.45
C ASN A 62 -0.45 13.71 -9.42
N PRO A 63 -1.13 14.24 -10.45
CA PRO A 63 -2.59 14.27 -10.49
C PRO A 63 -3.25 12.89 -10.41
N LEU A 64 -2.52 11.83 -10.79
CA LEU A 64 -2.98 10.44 -10.74
C LEU A 64 -2.49 9.69 -9.50
N LEU A 65 -1.74 10.37 -8.62
CA LEU A 65 -1.07 9.83 -7.42
C LEU A 65 0.06 8.85 -7.72
N VAL A 66 -0.19 7.88 -8.61
CA VAL A 66 0.82 7.06 -9.26
C VAL A 66 0.48 7.02 -10.75
N SER A 67 1.50 7.00 -11.61
CA SER A 67 1.29 6.81 -13.04
C SER A 67 2.50 6.14 -13.68
N VAL A 68 2.25 5.40 -14.75
CA VAL A 68 3.29 4.92 -15.66
C VAL A 68 3.07 5.46 -17.07
N GLN A 69 4.15 5.95 -17.70
CA GLN A 69 4.09 6.51 -19.05
C GLN A 69 5.30 6.06 -19.87
N PRO A 70 5.14 5.83 -21.20
CA PRO A 70 6.29 5.61 -22.08
C PRO A 70 7.15 6.87 -22.12
N VAL A 71 8.47 6.68 -22.20
CA VAL A 71 9.44 7.77 -22.39
C VAL A 71 9.70 7.94 -23.88
N ASP A 72 9.59 9.17 -24.38
CA ASP A 72 9.87 9.48 -25.78
C ASP A 72 11.31 9.17 -26.16
N GLY A 73 11.51 8.63 -27.38
CA GLY A 73 12.84 8.48 -27.97
C GLY A 73 13.56 7.15 -27.71
N GLY A 74 12.91 6.16 -27.10
CA GLY A 74 13.48 4.81 -26.96
C GLY A 74 12.42 3.71 -27.03
N PRO A 75 12.72 2.53 -27.62
CA PRO A 75 11.79 1.41 -27.58
C PRO A 75 11.60 0.93 -26.12
N ALA A 76 10.35 0.66 -25.74
CA ALA A 76 9.97 -0.03 -24.51
C ALA A 76 10.60 0.51 -23.21
N THR A 77 10.71 1.84 -23.08
CA THR A 77 11.16 2.49 -21.84
C THR A 77 10.00 3.25 -21.20
N PHE A 78 9.82 3.10 -19.89
CA PHE A 78 8.72 3.66 -19.12
C PHE A 78 9.22 4.36 -17.87
N GLN A 79 8.52 5.41 -17.48
CA GLN A 79 8.70 6.10 -16.21
C GLN A 79 7.46 5.86 -15.34
N MET A 80 7.68 5.30 -14.15
CA MET A 80 6.69 5.19 -13.09
C MET A 80 6.94 6.28 -12.06
N ALA A 81 5.96 7.14 -11.83
CA ALA A 81 6.07 8.30 -10.95
C ALA A 81 5.12 8.20 -9.76
N PHE A 82 5.66 8.33 -8.55
CA PHE A 82 4.92 8.29 -7.29
C PHE A 82 4.79 9.69 -6.69
N GLU A 83 3.59 10.10 -6.31
CA GLU A 83 3.40 11.32 -5.53
C GLU A 83 3.90 11.13 -4.10
N GLU A 84 4.76 12.04 -3.65
CA GLU A 84 5.45 11.94 -2.36
C GLU A 84 4.49 11.81 -1.17
N ARG A 85 3.46 12.65 -1.07
CA ARG A 85 2.51 12.61 0.04
C ARG A 85 1.66 11.36 0.00
N PHE A 86 1.35 10.83 -1.18
CA PHE A 86 0.64 9.56 -1.30
C PHE A 86 1.47 8.43 -0.73
N LEU A 87 2.72 8.36 -1.17
CA LEU A 87 3.63 7.26 -0.86
C LEU A 87 3.86 7.13 0.64
N THR A 88 3.90 8.24 1.37
CA THR A 88 4.03 8.23 2.85
C THR A 88 2.85 7.57 3.57
N GLY A 89 1.65 7.53 2.96
CA GLY A 89 0.46 6.88 3.51
C GLY A 89 0.32 5.40 3.15
N LEU A 90 1.23 4.85 2.35
CA LEU A 90 1.18 3.47 1.87
C LEU A 90 2.06 2.54 2.71
N ASP A 91 1.52 1.36 3.02
CA ASP A 91 2.29 0.25 3.57
C ASP A 91 3.04 -0.53 2.48
N GLU A 92 3.82 -1.53 2.88
CA GLU A 92 4.63 -2.28 1.91
C GLU A 92 3.78 -3.06 0.92
N ASP A 93 2.65 -3.59 1.37
CA ASP A 93 1.75 -4.39 0.54
C ASP A 93 0.90 -3.49 -0.37
N ASP A 94 0.57 -2.29 0.07
CA ASP A 94 -0.01 -1.21 -0.74
C ASP A 94 0.94 -0.82 -1.87
N ILE A 95 2.22 -0.59 -1.55
CA ILE A 95 3.24 -0.22 -2.54
C ILE A 95 3.43 -1.34 -3.56
N LYS A 96 3.51 -2.60 -3.10
CA LYS A 96 3.56 -3.77 -4.00
C LYS A 96 2.34 -3.80 -4.92
N ALA A 97 1.15 -3.61 -4.37
CA ALA A 97 -0.10 -3.69 -5.14
C ALA A 97 -0.20 -2.61 -6.21
N ILE A 98 0.14 -1.36 -5.87
CA ILE A 98 0.09 -0.28 -6.86
C ILE A 98 1.17 -0.44 -7.93
N ILE A 99 2.39 -0.86 -7.57
CA ILE A 99 3.43 -1.18 -8.55
C ILE A 99 2.97 -2.30 -9.48
N ALA A 100 2.38 -3.37 -8.95
CA ALA A 100 1.88 -4.48 -9.75
C ALA A 100 0.77 -4.03 -10.72
N HIS A 101 -0.11 -3.13 -10.29
CA HIS A 101 -1.15 -2.52 -11.14
C HIS A 101 -0.54 -1.70 -12.29
N GLU A 102 0.38 -0.79 -11.99
CA GLU A 102 1.06 0.02 -13.02
C GLU A 102 1.87 -0.86 -13.98
N LEU A 103 2.55 -1.90 -13.48
CA LEU A 103 3.21 -2.89 -14.33
C LEU A 103 2.21 -3.69 -15.18
N GLY A 104 0.96 -3.83 -14.74
CA GLY A 104 -0.13 -4.34 -15.56
C GLY A 104 -0.32 -3.52 -16.84
N HIS A 105 -0.33 -2.18 -16.73
CA HIS A 105 -0.38 -1.30 -17.91
C HIS A 105 0.84 -1.46 -18.83
N VAL A 106 2.04 -1.61 -18.27
CA VAL A 106 3.27 -1.87 -19.05
C VAL A 106 3.20 -3.22 -19.76
N TRP A 107 2.72 -4.26 -19.07
CA TRP A 107 2.55 -5.59 -19.65
C TRP A 107 1.56 -5.56 -20.82
N ILE A 108 0.41 -4.91 -20.64
CA ILE A 108 -0.57 -4.73 -21.71
C ILE A 108 0.04 -3.95 -22.87
N TYR A 109 0.79 -2.87 -22.59
CA TYR A 109 1.41 -2.05 -23.63
C TYR A 109 2.36 -2.87 -24.50
N THR A 110 3.12 -3.77 -23.88
CA THR A 110 4.15 -4.56 -24.55
C THR A 110 3.63 -5.84 -25.21
N HIS A 111 2.50 -6.40 -24.74
CA HIS A 111 1.96 -7.68 -25.23
C HIS A 111 0.65 -7.54 -26.02
N HIS A 112 -0.23 -6.64 -25.60
CA HIS A 112 -1.58 -6.46 -26.15
C HIS A 112 -1.97 -4.97 -26.18
N PRO A 113 -1.24 -4.11 -26.92
CA PRO A 113 -1.31 -2.64 -26.79
C PRO A 113 -2.70 -2.04 -26.99
N TYR A 114 -3.60 -2.73 -27.70
CA TYR A 114 -4.96 -2.28 -27.98
C TYR A 114 -5.98 -2.59 -26.86
N LEU A 115 -5.57 -3.20 -25.74
CA LEU A 115 -6.44 -3.67 -24.65
C LEU A 115 -6.21 -2.96 -23.30
N GLN A 116 -5.77 -1.69 -23.32
CA GLN A 116 -5.48 -0.90 -22.12
C GLN A 116 -6.74 -0.61 -21.29
N THR A 117 -7.03 -1.48 -20.33
CA THR A 117 -8.16 -1.34 -19.41
C THR A 117 -7.69 -1.59 -17.98
N GLU A 118 -8.31 -0.89 -17.02
CA GLU A 118 -8.07 -1.06 -15.58
C GLU A 118 -8.27 -2.51 -15.13
N GLY A 119 -9.34 -3.17 -15.61
CA GLY A 119 -9.63 -4.56 -15.26
C GLY A 119 -8.57 -5.54 -15.76
N LEU A 120 -8.01 -5.31 -16.95
CA LEU A 120 -6.92 -6.13 -17.45
C LEU A 120 -5.62 -5.85 -16.68
N ALA A 121 -5.35 -4.59 -16.31
CA ALA A 121 -4.20 -4.24 -15.47
C ALA A 121 -4.29 -4.94 -14.11
N ASN A 122 -5.48 -4.96 -13.50
CA ASN A 122 -5.75 -5.72 -12.27
C ASN A 122 -5.57 -7.23 -12.45
N THR A 123 -6.07 -7.79 -13.56
CA THR A 123 -5.88 -9.21 -13.88
C THR A 123 -4.40 -9.59 -13.99
N VAL A 124 -3.57 -8.69 -14.53
CA VAL A 124 -2.11 -8.89 -14.57
C VAL A 124 -1.50 -8.72 -13.18
N ALA A 125 -1.89 -7.69 -12.44
CA ALA A 125 -1.39 -7.44 -11.09
C ALA A 125 -1.66 -8.60 -10.12
N LEU A 126 -2.83 -9.23 -10.21
CA LEU A 126 -3.23 -10.40 -9.41
C LEU A 126 -2.34 -11.63 -9.62
N ARG A 127 -1.49 -11.65 -10.66
CA ARG A 127 -0.46 -12.68 -10.83
C ARG A 127 0.72 -12.49 -9.87
N ALA A 128 0.87 -11.30 -9.30
CA ALA A 128 2.01 -10.91 -8.47
C ALA A 128 1.64 -10.52 -7.03
N VAL A 129 0.41 -10.06 -6.79
CA VAL A 129 -0.04 -9.65 -5.46
C VAL A 129 -1.39 -10.28 -5.09
N PRO A 130 -1.67 -10.44 -3.78
CA PRO A 130 -2.98 -10.87 -3.30
C PRO A 130 -4.07 -9.87 -3.69
N ARG A 131 -5.28 -10.39 -3.87
CA ARG A 131 -6.46 -9.59 -4.22
C ARG A 131 -6.78 -8.53 -3.16
N GLU A 132 -6.64 -8.91 -1.90
CA GLU A 132 -6.93 -8.08 -0.73
C GLU A 132 -6.06 -6.81 -0.74
N SER A 133 -4.83 -6.89 -1.26
CA SER A 133 -3.93 -5.74 -1.38
C SER A 133 -4.41 -4.74 -2.44
N LEU A 134 -4.95 -5.21 -3.57
CA LEU A 134 -5.53 -4.34 -4.59
C LEU A 134 -6.83 -3.69 -4.08
N GLU A 135 -7.69 -4.45 -3.41
CA GLU A 135 -8.92 -3.92 -2.80
C GLU A 135 -8.64 -2.81 -1.77
N ARG A 136 -7.59 -2.99 -0.96
CA ARG A 136 -7.15 -2.00 0.02
C ARG A 136 -6.65 -0.71 -0.66
N ILE A 137 -5.87 -0.82 -1.73
CA ILE A 137 -5.41 0.34 -2.50
C ILE A 137 -6.59 1.12 -3.08
N TYR A 138 -7.55 0.45 -3.71
CA TYR A 138 -8.72 1.14 -4.26
C TYR A 138 -9.55 1.84 -3.19
N SER A 139 -9.65 1.25 -1.99
CA SER A 139 -10.31 1.90 -0.85
C SER A 139 -9.61 3.20 -0.48
N LYS A 140 -8.27 3.20 -0.36
CA LYS A 140 -7.46 4.40 -0.08
C LYS A 140 -7.55 5.45 -1.18
N LEU A 141 -7.55 5.03 -2.45
CA LEU A 141 -7.73 5.95 -3.59
C LEU A 141 -9.12 6.60 -3.56
N SER A 142 -10.16 5.84 -3.20
CA SER A 142 -11.52 6.38 -3.07
C SER A 142 -11.69 7.37 -1.92
N GLU A 143 -11.03 7.12 -0.78
CA GLU A 143 -10.99 8.07 0.33
C GLU A 143 -10.31 9.39 -0.06
N ARG A 144 -9.27 9.32 -0.89
CA ARG A 144 -8.49 10.49 -1.30
C ARG A 144 -9.16 11.34 -2.38
N ASP A 145 -9.77 10.70 -3.38
CA ASP A 145 -10.38 11.38 -4.53
C ASP A 145 -11.89 11.68 -4.32
N GLY A 146 -12.46 11.26 -3.18
CA GLY A 146 -13.89 11.38 -2.89
C GLY A 146 -14.80 10.59 -3.83
N THR A 147 -14.23 9.73 -4.68
CA THR A 147 -14.94 8.99 -5.73
C THR A 147 -15.03 7.52 -5.33
N LYS A 148 -16.23 7.00 -5.10
CA LYS A 148 -16.46 5.58 -4.79
C LYS A 148 -16.26 4.75 -6.05
N ARG A 149 -15.21 3.93 -6.09
CA ARG A 149 -14.96 2.97 -7.18
C ARG A 149 -15.68 1.66 -6.85
N ASP A 150 -16.37 1.07 -7.81
CA ASP A 150 -17.00 -0.23 -7.64
C ASP A 150 -15.95 -1.34 -7.81
N LEU A 151 -15.47 -1.88 -6.69
CA LEU A 151 -14.39 -2.87 -6.68
C LEU A 151 -14.71 -4.10 -7.54
N ALA A 152 -15.98 -4.52 -7.65
CA ALA A 152 -16.38 -5.66 -8.45
C ALA A 152 -16.24 -5.38 -9.96
N LEU A 153 -16.45 -4.13 -10.38
CA LEU A 153 -16.24 -3.70 -11.77
C LEU A 153 -14.75 -3.55 -12.12
N PHE A 154 -13.90 -3.22 -11.14
CA PHE A 154 -12.48 -2.97 -11.38
C PHE A 154 -11.62 -4.22 -11.21
N ILE A 155 -11.89 -5.08 -10.23
CA ILE A 155 -11.05 -6.24 -9.90
C ILE A 155 -11.66 -7.57 -10.40
N GLY A 156 -12.96 -7.59 -10.73
CA GLY A 156 -13.71 -8.80 -11.11
C GLY A 156 -14.33 -9.50 -9.90
N PRO A 157 -15.05 -10.64 -10.08
CA PRO A 157 -15.53 -11.48 -8.98
C PRO A 157 -14.40 -12.20 -8.24
#